data_AF-A0A804REL6-F1
#
_entry.id   AF-A0A804REL6-F1
#
_cell.length_a   1.000
_cell.length_b   1.000
_cell.length_c   1.000
_cell.angle_alpha   90.00
_cell.angle_beta   90.00
_cell.angle_gamma   90.00
#
_symmetry.space_group_name_H-M   'P 1'
#
loop_
_entity.id
_entity.type
_entity.pdbx_description
1 polymer ?
#
loop_
_entity_poly.entity_id
_entity_poly.type
_entity_poly.pdbx_seq_one_letter_code
_entity_poly.pdbx_strand_id
1 'polypeptide(L)' 'MEKSRVLVVGGTGYIGRRLVRASLAQGHPTLVLLRPEIGLDIDKLQMLLSFKAQGARVVEASLEDHAASSPPLVLF' A
#
# COMPACT_ATOMS: atom_id res chain seq x y z
N MET A 1 12.86 -18.26 -5.07
CA MET A 1 13.20 -16.82 -5.04
C MET A 1 12.17 -16.11 -4.20
N GLU A 2 12.59 -15.34 -3.21
CA GLU A 2 11.69 -14.50 -2.42
C GLU A 2 11.13 -13.38 -3.30
N LYS A 3 9.82 -13.13 -3.22
CA LYS A 3 9.18 -12.04 -3.97
C LYS A 3 9.51 -10.72 -3.28
N SER A 4 9.89 -9.70 -4.06
CA SER A 4 10.14 -8.36 -3.54
C SER A 4 8.91 -7.81 -2.82
N ARG A 5 9.12 -7.09 -1.72
CA ARG A 5 8.06 -6.36 -1.01
C ARG A 5 7.76 -5.06 -1.75
N VAL A 6 6.47 -4.81 -1.97
CA VAL A 6 5.99 -3.63 -2.68
C VAL A 6 5.30 -2.70 -1.68
N LEU A 7 5.73 -1.44 -1.63
CA LEU A 7 5.02 -0.38 -0.92
C LEU A 7 4.41 0.56 -1.96
N VAL A 8 3.08 0.70 -1.95
CA VAL A 8 2.36 1.64 -2.81
C VAL A 8 1.92 2.84 -1.99
N VAL A 9 2.45 4.01 -2.35
CA VAL A 9 1.99 5.30 -1.80
C VAL A 9 0.85 5.82 -2.67
N GLY A 10 -0.23 6.30 -2.05
CA GLY A 10 -1.41 6.74 -2.82
C GLY A 10 -2.13 5.58 -3.52
N GLY A 11 -2.19 4.40 -2.89
CA GLY A 11 -2.78 3.19 -3.47
C GLY A 11 -4.26 3.31 -3.88
N THR A 12 -4.99 4.31 -3.40
CA THR A 12 -6.38 4.62 -3.80
C THR A 12 -6.48 5.50 -5.05
N GLY A 13 -5.39 6.13 -5.48
CA GLY A 13 -5.31 6.94 -6.68
C GLY A 13 -5.38 6.13 -7.98
N TYR A 14 -5.54 6.79 -9.12
CA TYR A 14 -5.75 6.14 -10.42
C TYR A 14 -4.68 5.10 -10.79
N ILE A 15 -3.41 5.44 -10.58
CA ILE A 15 -2.25 4.55 -10.86
C ILE A 15 -2.08 3.55 -9.72
N GLY A 16 -2.11 4.02 -8.47
CA GLY A 16 -1.93 3.19 -7.27
C GLY A 16 -2.86 1.97 -7.26
N ARG A 17 -4.14 2.13 -7.66
CA ARG A 17 -5.10 1.02 -7.73
C ARG A 17 -4.65 -0.12 -8.64
N ARG A 18 -4.04 0.22 -9.77
CA ARG A 18 -3.55 -0.76 -10.75
C ARG A 18 -2.29 -1.44 -10.23
N LEU A 19 -1.39 -0.67 -9.61
CA LEU A 19 -0.17 -1.20 -9.00
C LEU A 19 -0.45 -2.19 -7.88
N VAL A 20 -1.36 -1.87 -6.96
CA VAL A 20 -1.76 -2.78 -5.87
C VAL A 20 -2.30 -4.09 -6.44
N ARG A 21 -3.24 -4.03 -7.39
CA ARG A 21 -3.83 -5.24 -8.00
C ARG A 21 -2.80 -6.07 -8.76
N ALA A 22 -1.92 -5.43 -9.53
CA ALA A 22 -0.88 -6.13 -10.28
C ALA A 22 0.14 -6.80 -9.34
N SER A 23 0.55 -6.09 -8.27
CA SER A 23 1.46 -6.60 -7.26
C SER A 23 0.90 -7.84 -6.55
N LEU A 24 -0.37 -7.77 -6.12
CA LEU A 24 -1.08 -8.89 -5.50
C LEU A 24 -1.24 -10.08 -6.47
N ALA A 25 -1.64 -9.82 -7.72
CA ALA A 25 -1.80 -10.86 -8.74
C ALA A 25 -0.48 -11.58 -9.07
N GLN A 26 0.66 -10.89 -8.93
CA GLN A 26 2.00 -11.47 -9.12
C GLN A 26 2.57 -12.14 -7.84
N GLY A 27 1.80 -12.14 -6.75
CA GLY A 27 2.17 -12.79 -5.49
C GLY A 27 3.18 -12.02 -4.64
N HIS A 28 3.30 -10.71 -4.82
CA HIS A 28 4.18 -9.88 -4.00
C HIS A 28 3.53 -9.52 -2.66
N PRO A 29 4.26 -9.61 -1.53
CA PRO A 29 3.84 -8.99 -0.29
C PRO A 29 3.65 -7.48 -0.52
N THR A 30 2.40 -7.02 -0.45
CA THR A 30 2.01 -5.67 -0.87
C THR A 30 1.51 -4.87 0.32
N LEU A 31 2.16 -3.73 0.57
CA LEU A 31 1.80 -2.74 1.57
C LEU A 31 1.16 -1.54 0.89
N VAL A 32 0.06 -1.03 1.45
CA VAL A 32 -0.61 0.17 0.97
C VAL A 32 -0.59 1.21 2.08
N LEU A 33 0.04 2.35 1.82
CA LEU A 33 0.15 3.42 2.81
C LEU A 33 -1.14 4.25 2.85
N LEU A 34 -1.69 4.40 4.05
CA LEU A 34 -2.74 5.35 4.41
C LEU A 34 -2.09 6.49 5.21
N ARG A 35 -2.32 7.74 4.79
CA ARG A 35 -1.94 8.90 5.60
C ARG A 35 -3.00 9.15 6.67
N PRO A 36 -2.62 9.43 7.94
CA PRO A 36 -3.58 9.72 9.02
C PRO A 36 -4.58 10.84 8.67
N GLU A 37 -4.09 11.87 7.97
CA GLU A 37 -4.87 13.06 7.58
C GLU A 37 -5.96 12.79 6.52
N ILE A 38 -5.98 11.62 5.87
CA ILE A 38 -6.99 11.28 4.86
C ILE A 38 -8.40 11.08 5.46
N GLY A 39 -8.53 11.11 6.79
CA GLY A 39 -9.76 11.35 7.54
C GLY A 39 -11.07 11.23 6.73
N LEU A 40 -11.64 10.03 6.71
CA LEU A 40 -13.07 9.78 6.44
C LEU A 40 -13.59 9.95 4.99
N ASP A 41 -12.76 9.79 3.96
CA ASP A 41 -13.29 9.50 2.62
C ASP A 41 -13.78 8.04 2.55
N ILE A 42 -15.10 7.83 2.56
CA ILE A 42 -15.75 6.51 2.55
C ILE A 42 -15.34 5.69 1.33
N ASP A 43 -15.18 6.30 0.16
CA ASP A 43 -14.81 5.60 -1.07
C ASP A 43 -13.35 5.11 -0.98
N LYS A 44 -12.45 5.96 -0.47
CA LYS A 44 -11.06 5.54 -0.20
C LYS A 44 -11.00 4.43 0.84
N LEU A 45 -11.82 4.50 1.90
CA LEU A 45 -11.86 3.47 2.94
C LEU A 45 -12.38 2.13 2.40
N GLN A 46 -13.49 2.12 1.65
CA GLN A 46 -14.02 0.92 1.00
C GLN A 46 -12.97 0.29 0.07
N MET A 47 -12.20 1.10 -0.63
CA MET A 47 -11.13 0.63 -1.48
C MET A 47 -9.97 -0.01 -0.70
N LEU A 48 -9.54 0.60 0.41
CA LEU A 48 -8.53 0.02 1.28
C LEU A 48 -9.00 -1.30 1.91
N LEU A 49 -10.27 -1.38 2.31
CA LEU A 49 -10.88 -2.64 2.77
C LEU A 49 -10.91 -3.70 1.67
N SER A 50 -11.23 -3.32 0.43
CA SER A 50 -11.17 -4.21 -0.73
C SER A 50 -9.76 -4.74 -0.98
N PHE A 51 -8.72 -3.91 -0.83
CA PHE A 51 -7.33 -4.38 -0.94
C PHE A 51 -6.95 -5.31 0.21
N LYS A 52 -7.38 -5.01 1.43
CA LYS A 52 -7.15 -5.88 2.60
C LYS A 52 -7.78 -7.26 2.39
N ALA A 53 -8.99 -7.33 1.85
CA ALA A 53 -9.66 -8.58 1.49
C ALA A 53 -8.91 -9.37 0.39
N GLN A 54 -8.16 -8.69 -0.48
CA GLN A 54 -7.31 -9.30 -1.51
C GLN A 54 -5.90 -9.66 -1.00
N GLY A 55 -5.61 -9.46 0.30
CA GLY A 55 -4.33 -9.82 0.92
C GLY A 55 -3.31 -8.68 1.03
N ALA A 56 -3.66 -7.45 0.68
CA ALA A 56 -2.79 -6.30 0.95
C ALA A 56 -2.75 -5.98 2.45
N ARG A 57 -1.59 -5.51 2.92
CA ARG A 57 -1.45 -4.92 4.26
C ARG A 57 -1.62 -3.41 4.17
N VAL A 58 -2.71 -2.89 4.70
CA VAL A 58 -2.90 -1.44 4.85
C VAL A 58 -2.12 -1.00 6.10
N VAL A 59 -1.26 0.01 5.94
CA VAL A 59 -0.45 0.56 7.01
C VAL A 59 -0.72 2.06 7.10
N GLU A 60 -1.10 2.51 8.29
CA GLU A 60 -1.14 3.93 8.61
C GLU A 60 0.29 4.39 8.89
N ALA A 61 0.80 5.31 8.08
CA ALA A 61 2.14 5.87 8.20
C ALA A 61 2.27 7.17 7.40
N SER A 62 3.26 7.98 7.75
CA SER A 62 3.79 9.10 6.98
C SER A 62 5.18 8.76 6.43
N LEU A 63 5.61 9.46 5.38
CA LEU A 63 7.02 9.40 4.94
C LEU A 63 7.97 10.00 5.99
N GLU A 64 7.43 10.82 6.90
CA GLU A 64 8.14 11.39 8.04
C GLU A 64 8.45 10.35 9.12
N ASP A 65 7.76 9.19 9.12
CA ASP A 65 7.97 8.12 10.11
C ASP A 65 9.27 7.32 9.87
N HIS A 66 10.05 7.65 8.85
CA HIS A 66 11.22 6.86 8.48
C HIS A 66 12.36 7.00 9.50
N ALA A 67 12.58 5.95 10.29
CA ALA A 67 13.87 5.68 10.91
C ALA A 67 14.78 4.99 9.88
N ALA A 68 16.01 5.49 9.71
CA ALA A 68 16.96 5.16 8.65
C ALA A 68 17.44 3.68 8.54
N SER A 69 16.80 2.72 9.22
CA SER A 69 17.25 1.32 9.32
C SER A 69 16.31 0.28 8.68
N SER A 70 15.30 0.69 7.90
CA SER A 70 14.40 -0.26 7.24
C SER A 70 15.05 -0.97 6.02
N PRO A 71 14.82 -2.28 5.79
CA PRO A 71 15.28 -2.99 4.59
C PRO A 71 14.73 -2.37 3.29
N PRO A 72 15.36 -2.64 2.13
CA PRO A 72 15.01 -2.02 0.86
C PRO A 72 13.54 -2.31 0.48
N LEU A 73 12.80 -1.23 0.21
CA LEU A 73 11.45 -1.28 -0.35
C LEU A 73 11.51 -0.86 -1.81
N VAL A 74 10.79 -1.56 -2.69
CA VAL A 74 10.48 -1.00 -4.01
C VAL A 74 9.29 -0.07 -3.82
N LEU A 75 9.56 1.24 -3.90
CA LEU A 75 8.56 2.28 -3.85
C LEU A 75 7.94 2.47 -5.24
N PHE A 76 6.60 2.43 -5.30
CA PHE A 76 5.83 2.87 -6.46
C PHE A 76 4.77 3.90 -6.05
#